data_AF-A0A450SF96-F1
#
_entry.id   AF-A0A450SF96-F1
#
_cell.length_a   1.000
_cell.length_b   1.000
_cell.length_c   1.000
_cell.angle_alpha   90.00
_cell.angle_beta   90.00
_cell.angle_gamma   90.00
#
_symmetry.space_group_name_H-M   'P 1'
#
loop_
_entity.id
_entity.type
_entity.pdbx_description
1 polymer ?
#
loop_
_entity_poly.entity_id
_entity_poly.type
_entity_poly.pdbx_seq_one_letter_code
_entity_poly.pdbx_strand_id
1 'polypeptide(L)' 'MFTIEYAEGVVTDLKNIRTYERTRILDSIEAQLKHEPVKPARNRKIIFELTPPWEYIELIWELRIG' A
#
# COMPACT_ATOMS: atom_id res chain seq x y z
N MET A 1 11.75 12.63 1.44
CA MET A 1 11.51 11.56 0.46
C MET A 1 11.54 10.26 1.23
N PHE A 2 10.52 9.43 1.09
CA PHE A 2 10.37 8.22 1.88
C PHE A 2 10.81 7.00 1.07
N THR A 3 11.38 6.00 1.74
CA THR A 3 11.70 4.69 1.15
C THR A 3 10.50 3.78 1.32
N ILE A 4 10.15 3.03 0.28
CA ILE A 4 9.06 2.05 0.30
C ILE A 4 9.71 0.67 0.43
N GLU A 5 9.38 -0.03 1.50
CA GLU A 5 9.79 -1.41 1.74
C GLU A 5 8.57 -2.32 1.61
N TYR A 6 8.76 -3.47 0.96
CA TYR A 6 7.70 -4.45 0.77
C TYR A 6 7.98 -5.67 1.65
N ALA A 7 6.95 -6.13 2.36
CA ALA A 7 7.00 -7.40 3.05
C ALA A 7 7.09 -8.56 2.03
N GLU A 8 7.69 -9.68 2.44
CA GLU A 8 7.88 -10.85 1.57
C GLU A 8 6.56 -11.39 0.98
N GLY A 9 5.48 -11.33 1.78
CA GLY A 9 4.12 -11.73 1.35
C GLY A 9 3.62 -11.00 0.10
N VAL A 10 4.02 -9.73 -0.07
CA VAL A 10 3.62 -8.90 -1.23
C VAL A 10 4.10 -9.54 -2.55
N VAL A 11 5.27 -10.18 -2.55
CA VAL A 11 5.78 -10.85 -3.75
C VAL A 11 4.86 -12.00 -4.16
N THR A 12 4.32 -12.73 -3.19
CA THR A 12 3.38 -13.84 -3.40
C THR A 12 2.02 -13.32 -3.86
N ASP A 13 1.53 -12.23 -3.25
CA ASP A 13 0.26 -11.62 -3.64
C ASP A 13 0.30 -11.09 -5.07
N LEU A 14 1.37 -10.38 -5.44
CA LEU A 14 1.54 -9.81 -6.78
C LEU A 14 1.78 -10.85 -7.86
N LYS A 15 2.24 -12.08 -7.52
CA LYS A 15 2.45 -13.16 -8.49
C LYS A 15 1.13 -13.64 -9.13
N ASN A 16 0.03 -13.58 -8.39
CA ASN A 16 -1.28 -14.04 -8.87
C ASN A 16 -2.07 -12.96 -9.63
N ILE A 17 -1.53 -11.75 -9.72
CA ILE A 17 -2.14 -10.61 -10.40
C ILE A 17 -1.60 -10.52 -11.84
N ARG A 18 -2.46 -10.09 -12.78
CA ARG A 18 -2.05 -9.86 -14.18
C ARG A 18 -0.93 -8.84 -14.24
N THR A 19 0.05 -9.04 -15.13
CA THR A 19 1.23 -8.16 -15.27
C THR A 19 0.87 -6.68 -15.39
N TYR A 20 -0.16 -6.34 -16.18
CA TYR A 20 -0.62 -4.96 -16.33
C TYR A 20 -1.14 -4.35 -15.02
N GLU A 21 -1.97 -5.10 -14.27
CA GLU A 21 -2.51 -4.65 -12.99
C GLU A 21 -1.40 -4.53 -11.94
N ARG A 22 -0.42 -5.44 -11.95
CA ARG A 22 0.75 -5.38 -11.07
C ARG A 22 1.56 -4.10 -11.27
N THR A 23 1.87 -3.75 -12.52
CA THR A 23 2.60 -2.50 -12.82
C THR A 23 1.81 -1.29 -12.35
N ARG A 24 0.51 -1.24 -12.66
CA ARG A 24 -0.38 -0.15 -12.22
C ARG A 24 -0.44 0.00 -10.69
N ILE A 25 -0.44 -1.11 -9.95
CA ILE A 25 -0.42 -1.12 -8.49
C ILE A 25 0.87 -0.51 -7.97
N LEU A 26 2.02 -0.98 -8.45
CA LEU A 26 3.33 -0.51 -8.01
C LEU A 26 3.52 0.98 -8.32
N ASP A 27 3.18 1.41 -9.54
CA ASP A 27 3.27 2.81 -9.96
C ASP A 27 2.37 3.71 -9.09
N SER A 28 1.16 3.24 -8.75
CA SER A 28 0.24 4.01 -7.92
C SER A 28 0.71 4.11 -6.47
N ILE A 29 1.31 3.04 -5.92
CA ILE A 29 1.91 3.05 -4.58
C ILE A 29 3.05 4.06 -4.53
N GLU A 30 3.95 4.03 -5.52
CA GLU A 30 5.07 4.98 -5.58
C GLU A 30 4.57 6.42 -5.70
N ALA A 31 3.69 6.71 -6.66
CA ALA A 31 3.14 8.05 -6.87
C ALA A 31 2.45 8.62 -5.61
N GLN A 32 1.77 7.75 -4.86
CA GLN A 32 1.05 8.16 -3.65
C GLN A 32 1.98 8.35 -2.45
N LEU A 33 2.93 7.44 -2.20
CA LEU A 33 3.69 7.42 -0.95
C LEU A 33 5.04 8.16 -0.98
N LYS A 34 5.58 8.47 -2.16
CA LYS A 34 6.95 9.02 -2.31
C LYS A 34 7.17 10.36 -1.62
N HIS A 35 6.13 11.21 -1.55
CA HIS A 35 6.25 12.60 -1.09
C HIS A 35 5.52 12.89 0.23
N GLU A 36 4.26 12.52 0.36
CA GLU A 36 3.45 12.82 1.56
C GLU A 36 2.67 11.57 2.03
N PRO A 37 3.32 10.49 2.54
CA PRO A 37 2.68 9.22 2.88
C PRO A 37 1.60 9.33 3.97
N VAL A 38 1.82 10.21 4.96
CA VAL A 38 0.97 10.37 6.16
C VAL A 38 -0.19 11.36 5.98
N LYS A 39 -0.37 11.93 4.79
CA LYS A 39 -1.44 12.90 4.53
C LYS A 39 -2.68 12.17 4.00
N PRO A 40 -3.85 12.30 4.66
CA PRO A 40 -5.09 11.75 4.16
C PRO A 40 -5.45 12.35 2.80
N ALA A 41 -5.95 11.50 1.89
CA ALA A 41 -6.37 11.89 0.55
C ALA A 41 -7.61 11.09 0.15
N ARG A 42 -8.25 11.43 -0.99
CA ARG A 42 -9.42 10.71 -1.49
C ARG A 42 -9.20 9.19 -1.57
N ASN A 43 -8.00 8.78 -1.96
CA ASN A 43 -7.61 7.39 -2.17
C ASN A 43 -6.70 6.85 -1.05
N ARG A 44 -6.56 7.58 0.06
CA ARG A 44 -5.72 7.19 1.19
C ARG A 44 -6.36 7.53 2.53
N LYS A 45 -6.69 6.50 3.30
CA LYS A 45 -7.42 6.65 4.56
C LYS A 45 -6.78 5.82 5.66
N ILE A 46 -6.77 6.36 6.88
CA ILE A 46 -6.36 5.60 8.07
C ILE A 46 -7.48 4.62 8.41
N ILE A 47 -7.12 3.37 8.68
CA ILE A 47 -8.02 2.37 9.26
C ILE A 47 -7.65 2.22 10.73
N PHE A 48 -8.59 2.57 11.62
CA PHE A 48 -8.38 2.52 13.07
C PHE A 48 -8.79 1.18 13.70
N GLU A 49 -9.77 0.49 13.13
CA GLU A 49 -10.37 -0.73 13.74
C GLU A 49 -9.99 -2.01 12.97
N LEU A 50 -8.82 -2.03 12.33
CA LEU A 50 -8.32 -3.22 11.65
C LEU A 50 -7.40 -4.00 12.58
N THR A 51 -7.79 -5.23 12.92
CA THR A 51 -6.92 -6.21 13.59
C THR A 51 -6.45 -7.24 12.57
N PRO A 52 -5.36 -7.00 11.84
CA PRO A 52 -4.83 -7.98 10.91
C PRO A 52 -4.30 -9.22 11.65
N PRO A 53 -4.28 -10.40 10.99
CA PRO A 53 -3.69 -11.62 11.53
C PRO A 53 -2.15 -11.64 11.52
N TRP A 54 -1.49 -10.53 11.16
CA TRP A 54 -0.03 -10.37 11.13
C TRP A 54 0.40 -9.22 12.03
N GLU A 55 1.68 -9.21 12.42
CA GLU A 55 2.27 -8.12 13.23
C GLU A 55 2.24 -6.80 12.45
N TYR A 56 1.73 -5.75 13.09
CA TYR A 56 1.63 -4.42 12.53
C TYR A 56 1.91 -3.35 13.58
N ILE A 57 2.33 -2.18 13.10
CA ILE A 57 2.46 -0.98 13.91
C ILE A 57 1.30 -0.05 13.51
N GLU A 58 0.57 0.49 14.49
CA GLU A 58 -0.41 1.54 14.21
C GLU A 58 0.30 2.80 13.67
N LEU A 59 -0.17 3.47 12.63
CA LEU A 59 -1.49 3.47 11.97
C LEU A 59 -1.47 2.66 10.65
N ILE A 60 -2.51 1.85 10.40
CA ILE A 60 -2.70 1.19 9.10
C ILE A 60 -3.38 2.14 8.12
N TRP A 61 -2.91 2.16 6.87
CA TRP A 61 -3.48 2.97 5.80
C TRP A 61 -4.07 2.11 4.68
N GLU A 62 -5.32 2.37 4.33
CA GLU A 62 -5.93 1.89 3.08
C GLU A 62 -5.45 2.75 1.91
N LEU A 63 -4.94 2.12 0.86
CA LEU A 63 -4.62 2.75 -0.42
C LEU A 63 -5.55 2.20 -1.50
N ARG A 64 -6.28 3.10 -2.16
CA ARG A 64 -7.13 2.76 -3.31
C ARG A 64 -6.38 3.03 -4.60
N ILE A 65 -6.45 2.06 -5.51
CA ILE A 65 -5.76 2.08 -6.79
C ILE A 65 -6.81 1.88 -7.87
N GLY A 66 -7.12 2.95 -8.61
CA GLY A 66 -8.19 2.99 -9.61
C GLY A 66 -9.49 3.56 -9.09
#